data_AF-A0A914YY92-F1
#
_entry.id   AF-A0A914YY92-F1
#
_cell.length_a   1.000
_cell.length_b   1.000
_cell.length_c   1.000
_cell.angle_alpha   90.00
_cell.angle_beta   90.00
_cell.angle_gamma   90.00
#
_symmetry.space_group_name_H-M   'P 1'
#
loop_
_entity.id
_entity.type
_entity.pdbx_description
1 polymer ?
#
loop_
_entity_poly.entity_id
_entity_poly.type
_entity_poly.pdbx_seq_one_letter_code
_entity_poly.pdbx_strand_id
1 'polypeptide(L)'
;MALKLPKGTQFGFAPVISTAIATTAISKAAPALASVAANSVDTGDVVVIELPGWPALNNRVTRAGAEATGSVELLGIDTTDTVLFPGTSGAGVLRKAGAFVDLDQQGDPTTAGGEQQYWSGTLLEDPTDHYPAALLRSEEAVVPGAEER
;
A
#
# COMPACT_ATOMS: atom_id res chain seq x y z
N MET A 1 1.77 -4.77 -22.08
CA MET A 1 1.07 -3.46 -22.02
C MET A 1 1.83 -2.60 -21.01
N ALA A 2 2.35 -1.45 -21.41
CA ALA A 2 3.15 -0.58 -20.54
C ALA A 2 2.26 0.39 -19.74
N LEU A 3 2.57 0.57 -18.46
CA LEU A 3 1.97 1.60 -17.62
C LEU A 3 2.35 2.98 -18.18
N LYS A 4 1.44 3.64 -18.87
CA LYS A 4 1.64 5.00 -19.39
C LYS A 4 1.26 5.99 -18.30
N LEU A 5 2.25 6.41 -17.53
CA LEU A 5 2.09 7.60 -16.68
C LEU A 5 2.03 8.83 -17.60
N PRO A 6 1.13 9.79 -17.36
CA PRO A 6 1.18 11.07 -18.04
C PRO A 6 2.58 11.68 -17.92
N LYS A 7 3.10 12.19 -19.04
CA LYS A 7 4.39 12.88 -19.07
C LYS A 7 4.40 14.03 -18.07
N GLY A 8 5.29 13.96 -17.07
CA GLY A 8 5.43 14.97 -16.01
C GLY A 8 4.82 14.61 -14.65
N THR A 9 4.29 13.40 -14.44
CA THR A 9 3.93 12.93 -13.09
C THR A 9 5.19 12.68 -12.26
N GLN A 10 5.34 13.40 -11.15
CA GLN A 10 6.39 13.19 -10.15
C GLN A 10 5.82 12.40 -8.97
N PHE A 11 6.57 11.43 -8.45
CA PHE A 11 6.26 10.73 -7.21
C PHE A 11 7.19 11.23 -6.12
N GLY A 12 6.65 11.49 -4.93
CA GLY A 12 7.42 11.86 -3.77
C GLY A 12 6.91 11.15 -2.52
N PHE A 13 7.76 11.06 -1.51
CA PHE A 13 7.38 10.60 -0.18
C PHE A 13 7.63 11.71 0.83
N ALA A 14 6.81 11.76 1.88
CA ALA A 14 6.98 12.69 2.98
C ALA A 14 7.17 11.89 4.28
N PRO A 15 8.17 12.24 5.11
CA PRO A 15 8.26 11.67 6.44
C PRO A 15 7.06 12.15 7.28
N VAL A 16 6.52 11.27 8.11
CA VAL A 16 5.48 11.64 9.06
C VAL A 16 6.11 12.35 10.25
N ILE A 17 5.62 13.53 10.60
CA ILE A 17 6.10 14.30 11.74
C ILE A 17 5.74 13.56 13.03
N SER A 18 6.71 13.45 13.95
CA SER A 18 6.58 12.63 15.17
C SER A 18 5.61 13.22 16.21
N THR A 19 5.30 14.51 16.11
CA THR A 19 4.35 15.21 16.98
C THR A 19 2.95 14.65 16.75
N ALA A 20 2.41 14.01 17.79
CA ALA A 20 1.04 13.52 17.80
C ALA A 20 0.07 14.68 18.07
N ILE A 21 -0.88 14.89 17.18
CA ILE A 21 -2.01 15.81 17.39
C ILE A 21 -3.16 14.96 17.91
N ALA A 22 -3.54 15.17 19.17
CA ALA A 22 -4.62 14.42 19.78
C ALA A 22 -5.96 14.78 19.13
N THR A 23 -6.71 13.76 18.70
CA THR A 23 -8.06 13.89 18.16
C THR A 23 -9.04 13.18 19.06
N THR A 24 -10.05 13.90 19.56
CA THR A 24 -11.01 13.31 20.51
C THR A 24 -12.10 12.49 19.82
N ALA A 25 -12.48 12.88 18.60
CA ALA A 25 -13.41 12.15 17.75
C ALA A 25 -13.34 12.65 16.30
N ILE A 26 -13.74 11.79 15.37
CA ILE A 26 -14.13 12.13 14.00
C ILE A 26 -15.66 12.03 13.88
N SER A 27 -16.30 13.09 13.37
CA SER A 27 -17.75 13.21 13.19
C SER A 27 -18.26 12.33 12.04
N LYS A 28 -19.58 12.07 12.01
CA LYS A 28 -20.27 11.41 10.88
C LYS A 28 -20.74 12.47 9.88
N ALA A 29 -19.85 12.89 9.00
CA ALA A 29 -20.13 13.92 8.01
C ALA A 29 -19.37 13.66 6.70
N ALA A 30 -19.72 14.44 5.67
CA ALA A 30 -19.07 14.46 4.36
C ALA A 30 -18.85 15.94 3.95
N PRO A 31 -17.62 16.50 4.08
CA PRO A 31 -16.41 15.87 4.62
C PRO A 31 -16.50 15.62 6.13
N ALA A 32 -15.79 14.60 6.63
CA ALA A 32 -15.74 14.30 8.06
C ALA A 32 -14.98 15.40 8.83
N LEU A 33 -15.38 15.71 10.07
CA LEU A 33 -14.68 16.68 10.92
C LEU A 33 -13.93 15.96 12.04
N ALA A 34 -12.63 16.22 12.16
CA ALA A 34 -11.82 15.76 13.28
C ALA A 34 -11.74 16.84 14.36
N SER A 35 -12.07 16.48 15.60
CA SER A 35 -11.97 17.37 16.76
C SER A 35 -10.54 17.41 17.29
N VAL A 36 -9.86 18.55 17.14
CA VAL A 36 -8.44 18.76 17.50
C VAL A 36 -8.27 20.07 18.27
N ALA A 37 -7.15 20.25 18.97
CA ALA A 37 -6.85 21.56 19.55
C ALA A 37 -6.71 22.63 18.45
N ALA A 38 -7.17 23.84 18.73
CA ALA A 38 -7.09 24.96 17.78
C ALA A 38 -5.64 25.21 17.33
N ASN A 39 -5.46 25.56 16.04
CA ASN A 39 -4.17 25.86 15.41
C ASN A 39 -3.15 24.68 15.45
N SER A 40 -3.61 23.44 15.60
CA SER A 40 -2.71 22.27 15.59
C SER A 40 -2.46 21.73 14.18
N VAL A 41 -3.42 21.93 13.30
CA VAL A 41 -3.37 21.66 11.86
C VAL A 41 -3.63 23.02 11.18
N ASP A 42 -3.13 23.21 9.97
CA ASP A 42 -3.51 24.34 9.10
C ASP A 42 -4.25 23.83 7.84
N THR A 43 -5.13 24.67 7.26
CA THR A 43 -5.82 24.34 6.00
C THR A 43 -4.82 23.98 4.92
N GLY A 44 -5.01 22.80 4.32
CA GLY A 44 -4.20 22.31 3.21
C GLY A 44 -3.06 21.38 3.61
N ASP A 45 -2.79 21.21 4.90
CA ASP A 45 -1.84 20.22 5.40
C ASP A 45 -2.26 18.79 5.03
N VAL A 46 -1.28 17.92 4.83
CA VAL A 46 -1.52 16.48 4.65
C VAL A 46 -1.35 15.80 6.00
N VAL A 47 -2.35 15.04 6.42
CA VAL A 47 -2.38 14.35 7.72
C VAL A 47 -2.64 12.86 7.55
N VAL A 48 -1.95 12.07 8.38
CA VAL A 48 -2.19 10.64 8.56
C VAL A 48 -3.09 10.46 9.77
N ILE A 49 -4.11 9.63 9.63
CA ILE A 49 -5.11 9.34 10.65
C ILE A 49 -4.75 8.02 11.34
N GLU A 50 -4.54 8.05 12.64
CA GLU A 50 -4.38 6.87 13.50
C GLU A 50 -5.59 6.77 14.44
N LEU A 51 -6.52 5.87 14.12
CA LEU A 51 -7.73 5.66 14.93
C LEU A 51 -8.02 4.17 15.12
N PRO A 52 -8.20 3.70 16.37
CA PRO A 52 -8.55 2.31 16.64
C PRO A 52 -10.02 1.98 16.36
N GLY A 53 -10.93 2.96 16.45
CA GLY A 53 -12.38 2.70 16.38
C GLY A 53 -12.92 2.41 14.98
N TRP A 54 -12.32 2.99 13.93
CA TRP A 54 -12.74 2.79 12.54
C TRP A 54 -11.57 2.27 11.69
N PRO A 55 -11.47 0.94 11.48
CA PRO A 55 -10.37 0.33 10.73
C PRO A 55 -10.20 0.87 9.31
N ALA A 56 -11.29 1.28 8.66
CA ALA A 56 -11.26 1.84 7.31
C ALA A 56 -10.60 3.23 7.21
N LEU A 57 -10.49 3.97 8.32
CA LEU A 57 -9.74 5.24 8.37
C LEU A 57 -8.36 5.10 9.01
N ASN A 58 -8.07 3.97 9.64
CA ASN A 58 -6.80 3.79 10.31
C ASN A 58 -5.64 3.72 9.30
N ASN A 59 -4.57 4.47 9.56
CA ASN A 59 -3.43 4.70 8.68
C ASN A 59 -3.79 5.30 7.31
N ARG A 60 -4.95 5.95 7.20
CA ARG A 60 -5.36 6.64 5.98
C ARG A 60 -4.81 8.07 5.96
N VAL A 61 -4.41 8.52 4.79
CA VAL A 61 -3.96 9.89 4.56
C VAL A 61 -5.11 10.74 3.99
N THR A 62 -5.21 11.98 4.45
CA THR A 62 -6.15 12.97 3.93
C THR A 62 -5.53 14.37 3.97
N ARG A 63 -6.14 15.31 3.25
CA ARG A 63 -5.76 16.71 3.30
C ARG A 63 -6.74 17.47 4.21
N ALA A 64 -6.20 18.31 5.08
CA ALA A 64 -6.95 19.20 5.94
C ALA A 64 -7.71 20.25 5.10
N GLY A 65 -9.00 20.39 5.38
CA GLY A 65 -9.89 21.36 4.76
C GLY A 65 -10.03 22.63 5.60
N ALA A 66 -11.23 23.19 5.64
CA ALA A 66 -11.49 24.36 6.45
C ALA A 66 -11.29 24.04 7.94
N GLU A 67 -10.75 25.01 8.65
CA GLU A 67 -10.52 24.90 10.09
C GLU A 67 -11.54 25.73 10.83
N ALA A 68 -12.11 25.13 11.87
CA ALA A 68 -12.97 25.79 12.82
C ALA A 68 -12.35 25.70 14.21
N THR A 69 -12.86 26.49 15.14
CA THR A 69 -12.37 26.49 16.52
C THR A 69 -12.57 25.10 17.14
N GLY A 70 -11.48 24.33 17.25
CA GLY A 70 -11.48 22.99 17.83
C GLY A 70 -11.79 21.85 16.86
N SER A 71 -11.85 22.11 15.55
CA SER A 71 -12.06 21.06 14.55
C SER A 71 -11.45 21.37 13.19
N VAL A 72 -11.11 20.32 12.45
CA VAL A 72 -10.57 20.40 11.09
C VAL A 72 -11.34 19.45 10.17
N GLU A 73 -11.67 19.92 8.97
CA GLU A 73 -12.29 19.07 7.95
C GLU A 73 -11.26 18.10 7.34
N LEU A 74 -11.69 16.87 7.11
CA LEU A 74 -10.89 15.83 6.44
C LEU A 74 -11.41 15.64 5.02
N LEU A 75 -10.71 16.22 4.05
CA LEU A 75 -11.18 16.23 2.66
C LEU A 75 -11.14 14.84 2.02
N GLY A 76 -12.20 14.49 1.29
CA GLY A 76 -12.31 13.19 0.60
C GLY A 76 -12.59 12.01 1.53
N ILE A 77 -12.94 12.27 2.79
CA ILE A 77 -13.43 11.27 3.74
C ILE A 77 -14.91 11.52 3.99
N ASP A 78 -15.72 10.52 3.65
CA ASP A 78 -17.13 10.42 3.98
C ASP A 78 -17.31 9.33 5.04
N THR A 79 -17.94 9.68 6.15
CA THR A 79 -18.18 8.80 7.31
C THR A 79 -19.66 8.63 7.63
N THR A 80 -20.53 8.91 6.66
CA THR A 80 -21.99 8.83 6.81
C THR A 80 -22.52 7.39 6.85
N ASP A 81 -21.80 6.43 6.25
CA ASP A 81 -22.18 5.02 6.26
C ASP A 81 -22.04 4.41 7.67
N THR A 82 -23.17 4.13 8.31
CA THR A 82 -23.24 3.59 9.67
C THR A 82 -22.90 2.10 9.77
N VAL A 83 -22.85 1.39 8.64
CA VAL A 83 -22.40 -0.01 8.56
C VAL A 83 -20.87 -0.04 8.55
N LEU A 84 -20.25 0.81 7.74
CA LEU A 84 -18.78 0.90 7.66
C LEU A 84 -18.17 1.63 8.87
N PHE A 85 -18.90 2.60 9.42
CA PHE A 85 -18.52 3.40 10.58
C PHE A 85 -19.53 3.22 11.70
N PRO A 86 -19.55 2.07 12.39
CA PRO A 86 -20.46 1.86 13.51
C PRO A 86 -20.09 2.74 14.70
N GLY A 87 -21.09 3.15 15.48
CA GLY A 87 -20.90 3.86 16.74
C GLY A 87 -20.10 5.17 16.61
N THR A 88 -19.21 5.41 17.57
CA THR A 88 -18.29 6.56 17.57
C THR A 88 -16.89 6.11 17.13
N SER A 89 -16.15 7.02 16.51
CA SER A 89 -14.78 6.80 16.06
C SER A 89 -13.79 6.57 17.21
N GLY A 90 -14.10 7.09 18.40
CA GLY A 90 -13.20 7.08 19.55
C GLY A 90 -12.06 8.10 19.41
N ALA A 91 -11.25 8.20 20.46
CA ALA A 91 -10.07 9.04 20.44
C ALA A 91 -8.98 8.44 19.53
N GLY A 92 -8.23 9.31 18.88
CA GLY A 92 -7.14 8.96 17.97
C GLY A 92 -6.07 10.02 17.92
N VAL A 93 -5.20 9.88 16.92
CA VAL A 93 -4.08 10.78 16.67
C VAL A 93 -4.05 11.15 15.20
N LEU A 94 -3.82 12.43 14.93
CA LEU A 94 -3.40 12.90 13.61
C LEU A 94 -1.91 13.18 13.64
N ARG A 95 -1.24 12.85 12.53
CA ARG A 95 0.17 13.22 12.31
C ARG A 95 0.30 13.98 11.00
N LYS A 96 0.94 15.15 11.04
CA LYS A 96 1.21 15.93 9.84
C LYS A 96 2.30 15.27 9.01
N ALA A 97 2.16 15.33 7.69
CA ALA A 97 3.25 15.04 6.77
C ALA A 97 4.27 16.18 6.81
N GLY A 98 5.55 15.83 6.71
CA GLY A 98 6.64 16.79 6.55
C GLY A 98 6.74 17.29 5.10
N ALA A 99 7.93 17.80 4.75
CA ALA A 99 8.21 18.21 3.38
C ALA A 99 8.20 16.98 2.45
N PHE A 100 7.56 17.13 1.29
CA PHE A 100 7.59 16.12 0.23
C PHE A 100 8.97 16.14 -0.43
N VAL A 101 9.57 14.95 -0.56
CA VAL A 101 10.83 14.73 -1.27
C VAL A 101 10.51 13.92 -2.51
N ASP A 102 10.92 14.44 -3.68
CA ASP A 102 10.68 13.80 -4.96
C ASP A 102 11.63 12.62 -5.20
N LEU A 103 11.13 11.61 -5.89
CA LEU A 103 11.92 10.49 -6.41
C LEU A 103 12.51 10.90 -7.75
N ASP A 104 13.79 11.30 -7.72
CA ASP A 104 14.48 11.87 -8.88
C ASP A 104 14.86 10.81 -9.94
N GLN A 105 14.91 9.52 -9.55
CA GLN A 105 15.16 8.41 -10.48
C GLN A 105 14.25 7.22 -10.17
N GLN A 106 13.28 6.99 -11.06
CA GLN A 106 12.59 5.72 -11.15
C GLN A 106 13.47 4.79 -11.99
N GLY A 107 14.05 3.75 -11.37
CA GLY A 107 14.69 2.68 -12.12
C GLY A 107 13.69 2.09 -13.10
N ASP A 108 14.10 1.87 -14.35
CA ASP A 108 13.24 1.28 -15.36
C ASP A 108 12.62 -0.02 -14.82
N PRO A 109 11.29 -0.20 -14.88
CA PRO A 109 10.68 -1.48 -14.51
C PRO A 109 11.09 -2.51 -15.57
N THR A 110 12.25 -3.14 -15.39
CA THR A 110 12.70 -4.20 -16.27
C THR A 110 11.97 -5.49 -15.91
N THR A 111 11.15 -6.03 -16.81
CA THR A 111 10.62 -7.40 -16.71
C THR A 111 11.64 -8.45 -17.17
N ALA A 112 12.94 -8.22 -16.88
CA ALA A 112 13.99 -9.19 -17.13
C ALA A 112 13.94 -10.27 -16.03
N GLY A 113 12.89 -11.09 -16.09
CA GLY A 113 12.60 -12.17 -15.15
C GLY A 113 11.39 -13.02 -15.59
N GLY A 114 10.92 -12.83 -16.82
CA GLY A 114 9.81 -13.59 -17.41
C GLY A 114 10.26 -14.70 -18.36
N GLU A 115 11.54 -14.76 -18.72
CA GLU A 115 12.10 -15.90 -19.45
C GLU A 115 12.41 -17.02 -18.44
N GLN A 116 11.99 -18.24 -18.75
CA GLN A 116 12.28 -19.42 -17.93
C GLN A 116 13.81 -19.60 -17.84
N GLN A 117 14.37 -19.36 -16.65
CA GLN A 117 15.75 -19.71 -16.36
C GLN A 117 15.83 -21.24 -16.23
N TYR A 118 16.48 -21.87 -17.20
CA TYR A 118 16.87 -23.27 -17.08
C TYR A 118 18.12 -23.34 -16.19
N TRP A 119 18.05 -24.17 -15.15
CA TRP A 119 19.23 -24.50 -14.36
C TRP A 119 20.21 -25.30 -15.21
N SER A 120 21.35 -24.71 -15.56
CA SER A 120 22.50 -25.41 -16.14
C SER A 120 23.59 -25.54 -15.09
N GLY A 121 23.37 -26.44 -14.12
CA GLY A 121 24.41 -26.83 -13.16
C GLY A 121 24.97 -28.20 -13.52
N THR A 122 26.28 -28.29 -13.68
CA THR A 122 27.00 -29.57 -13.70
C THR A 122 27.27 -30.00 -12.26
N LEU A 123 27.11 -31.28 -11.96
CA LEU A 123 27.45 -31.84 -10.66
C LEU A 123 28.97 -31.79 -10.44
N LEU A 124 29.41 -31.46 -9.23
CA LEU A 124 30.85 -31.29 -8.93
C LEU A 124 31.62 -32.61 -9.06
N GLU A 125 30.91 -33.74 -9.02
CA GLU A 125 31.41 -35.10 -9.13
C GLU A 125 31.45 -35.65 -10.57
N ASP A 126 30.94 -34.93 -11.58
CA ASP A 126 30.89 -35.42 -12.96
C ASP A 126 32.05 -34.86 -13.82
N PRO A 127 33.01 -35.69 -14.26
CA PRO A 127 34.13 -35.26 -15.09
C PRO A 127 33.78 -35.18 -16.59
N THR A 128 32.58 -35.58 -17.02
CA THR A 128 32.20 -35.60 -18.44
C THR A 128 30.96 -34.73 -18.64
N ASP A 129 31.15 -33.55 -19.23
CA ASP A 129 30.13 -32.51 -19.47
C ASP A 129 29.01 -32.95 -20.45
N HIS A 130 28.26 -34.01 -20.10
CA HIS A 130 27.14 -34.56 -20.85
C HIS A 130 25.83 -34.05 -20.24
N TYR A 131 25.22 -33.08 -20.91
CA TYR A 131 23.90 -32.56 -20.54
C TYR A 131 22.80 -33.65 -20.69
N PRO A 132 22.02 -34.02 -19.66
CA PRO A 132 20.84 -34.83 -19.87
C PRO A 132 19.72 -33.95 -20.43
N ALA A 133 19.40 -34.12 -21.72
CA ALA A 133 18.21 -33.55 -22.34
C ALA A 133 16.94 -34.25 -21.80
N ALA A 134 16.49 -33.87 -20.61
CA ALA A 134 15.22 -34.32 -20.04
C ALA A 134 14.34 -33.12 -19.70
N LEU A 135 13.53 -32.70 -20.68
CA LEU A 135 12.39 -31.81 -20.46
C LEU A 135 11.33 -32.56 -19.62
N LEU A 136 11.44 -32.50 -18.29
CA LEU A 136 10.45 -33.06 -17.38
C LEU A 136 9.15 -32.24 -17.43
N ARG A 137 8.23 -32.65 -18.31
CA ARG A 137 6.84 -32.19 -18.34
C ARG A 137 6.03 -33.04 -17.34
N SER A 138 5.36 -32.40 -16.40
CA SER A 138 4.40 -33.05 -15.50
C SER A 138 3.15 -33.45 -16.29
N GLU A 139 3.10 -34.66 -16.82
CA GLU A 139 1.86 -35.42 -17.03
C GLU A 139 2.18 -36.88 -17.36
N GLU A 140 1.35 -37.78 -16.82
CA GLU A 140 1.11 -39.17 -17.25
C GLU A 140 1.99 -40.29 -16.65
N ALA A 141 1.56 -40.79 -15.50
CA ALA A 141 1.87 -42.14 -15.05
C ALA A 141 0.88 -43.14 -15.69
N VAL A 142 1.20 -43.66 -16.88
CA VAL A 142 0.62 -44.90 -17.39
C VAL A 142 1.62 -46.02 -17.10
N VAL A 143 1.25 -46.90 -16.15
CA VAL A 143 2.00 -48.11 -15.81
C VAL A 143 1.68 -49.20 -16.83
N PRO A 144 2.66 -49.76 -17.57
CA PRO A 144 2.40 -50.83 -18.51
C PRO A 144 2.51 -52.21 -17.83
N GLY A 145 1.50 -53.06 -18.05
CA GLY A 145 1.65 -54.52 -17.98
C GLY A 145 1.03 -55.22 -16.77
N ALA A 146 -0.24 -55.61 -16.88
CA ALA A 146 -0.80 -56.76 -16.19
C ALA A 146 -1.93 -57.36 -17.05
N GLU A 147 -1.64 -58.47 -17.74
CA GLU A 147 -2.54 -59.63 -17.90
C GLU A 147 -1.89 -60.64 -18.86
N GLU A 148 -1.31 -61.69 -18.27
CA GLU A 148 -1.04 -62.97 -18.91
C GLU A 148 -2.19 -63.90 -18.52
N ARG A 149 -3.10 -64.20 -19.45
CA ARG A 149 -3.84 -65.47 -19.65
C ARG A 149 -4.68 -65.42 -20.93
#